data_AF-A0A087ABV3-F1
#
_entry.id   AF-A0A087ABV3-F1
#
_cell.length_a   1.000
_cell.length_b   1.000
_cell.length_c   1.000
_cell.angle_alpha   90.00
_cell.angle_beta   90.00
_cell.angle_gamma   90.00
#
_symmetry.space_group_name_H-M   'P 1'
#
loop_
_entity.id
_entity.type
_entity.pdbx_description
1 polymer ?
#
loop_
_entity_poly.entity_id
_entity_poly.type
_entity_poly.pdbx_seq_one_letter_code
_entity_poly.pdbx_strand_id
1 'polypeptide(L)'
;LLRQWAADASLSGIPGFVQLGEKIARRHFDILTTIRRGLSNARLEAVNNKIKTTIKIGYGYRNLDNLIGLVMLKCGGLNLQLPGRQ
;
A
#
# COMPACT_ATOMS: atom_id res chain seq x y z
N LEU A 1 -10.45 18.48 12.62
CA LEU A 1 -10.15 18.88 11.22
C LEU A 1 -10.51 17.79 10.21
N LEU A 2 -9.83 16.63 10.15
CA LEU A 2 -10.10 15.60 9.13
C LEU A 2 -11.54 15.03 9.16
N ARG A 3 -12.07 14.75 10.36
CA ARG A 3 -13.47 14.28 10.51
C ARG A 3 -14.49 15.32 10.05
N GLN A 4 -14.24 16.58 10.39
CA GLN A 4 -15.11 17.68 9.99
C GLN A 4 -15.12 17.80 8.46
N TRP A 5 -13.93 17.85 7.85
CA TRP A 5 -13.80 17.91 6.40
C TRP A 5 -14.48 16.72 5.71
N ALA A 6 -14.34 15.51 6.26
CA ALA A 6 -15.00 14.33 5.71
C ALA A 6 -16.53 14.44 5.78
N ALA A 7 -17.07 14.99 6.87
CA ALA A 7 -18.52 15.25 6.99
C ALA A 7 -18.98 16.30 5.98
N ASP A 8 -18.25 17.40 5.85
CA ASP A 8 -18.56 18.46 4.88
C ASP A 8 -18.50 17.93 3.43
N ALA A 9 -17.50 17.10 3.10
CA ALA A 9 -17.37 16.46 1.80
C ALA A 9 -18.52 15.48 1.52
N SER A 10 -18.92 14.68 2.53
CA SER A 10 -20.06 13.77 2.45
C SER A 10 -21.41 14.49 2.28
N LEU A 11 -21.55 15.71 2.79
CA LEU A 11 -22.77 16.51 2.69
C LEU A 11 -22.77 17.47 1.48
N SER A 12 -21.68 17.55 0.71
CA SER A 12 -21.50 18.53 -0.36
C SER A 12 -22.41 18.34 -1.59
N GLY A 13 -23.05 17.18 -1.74
CA GLY A 13 -23.87 16.85 -2.91
C GLY A 13 -23.07 16.59 -4.20
N ILE A 14 -21.74 16.76 -4.19
CA ILE A 14 -20.86 16.49 -5.33
C ILE A 14 -20.50 15.00 -5.31
N PRO A 15 -20.91 14.17 -6.28
CA PRO A 15 -20.78 12.71 -6.20
C PRO A 15 -19.36 12.22 -5.88
N GLY A 16 -18.34 12.84 -6.46
CA GLY A 16 -16.94 12.49 -6.19
C GLY A 16 -16.49 12.81 -4.76
N PHE A 17 -16.95 13.92 -4.20
CA PHE A 17 -16.61 14.32 -2.83
C PHE A 17 -17.40 13.53 -1.80
N VAL A 18 -18.66 13.18 -2.10
CA VAL A 18 -19.47 12.33 -1.24
C VAL A 18 -18.77 10.98 -1.02
N GLN A 19 -18.39 10.30 -2.11
CA GLN A 19 -17.68 9.03 -2.05
C GLN A 19 -16.33 9.14 -1.34
N LEU A 20 -15.60 10.24 -1.57
CA LEU A 20 -14.31 10.48 -0.93
C LEU A 20 -14.44 10.72 0.57
N GLY A 21 -15.38 11.58 0.98
CA GLY A 21 -15.67 11.89 2.39
C GLY A 21 -16.03 10.64 3.16
N GLU A 22 -16.92 9.80 2.61
CA GLU A 22 -17.29 8.52 3.22
C GLU A 22 -16.09 7.57 3.34
N LYS A 23 -15.25 7.50 2.30
CA LYS A 23 -14.05 6.63 2.30
C LYS A 23 -13.06 7.07 3.37
N ILE A 24 -12.83 8.37 3.50
CA ILE A 24 -11.97 8.96 4.53
C ILE A 24 -12.55 8.72 5.92
N ALA A 25 -13.86 8.88 6.10
CA ALA A 25 -14.54 8.60 7.37
C ALA A 25 -14.37 7.13 7.78
N ARG A 26 -14.62 6.19 6.85
CA ARG A 26 -14.43 4.74 7.07
C ARG A 26 -12.98 4.38 7.41
N ARG A 27 -12.00 5.07 6.81
CA ARG A 27 -10.55 4.81 6.96
C ARG A 27 -9.84 5.75 7.93
N HIS A 28 -10.58 6.55 8.71
CA HIS A 28 -10.03 7.59 9.56
C HIS A 28 -8.90 7.09 10.49
N PHE A 29 -9.11 5.93 11.14
CA PHE A 29 -8.11 5.36 12.04
C PHE A 29 -6.86 4.86 11.30
N ASP A 30 -7.02 4.26 10.12
CA ASP A 30 -5.93 3.79 9.28
C ASP A 30 -5.06 4.97 8.82
N ILE A 31 -5.70 6.08 8.40
CA ILE A 31 -5.03 7.32 8.00
C ILE A 31 -4.19 7.87 9.16
N LEU A 32 -4.77 8.01 10.35
CA LEU A 32 -4.05 8.48 11.52
C LEU A 32 -2.90 7.56 11.91
N THR A 33 -3.09 6.25 11.81
CA THR A 33 -2.05 5.25 12.09
C THR A 33 -0.89 5.37 11.11
N THR A 34 -1.18 5.61 9.83
CA THR A 34 -0.18 5.77 8.77
C THR A 34 0.67 7.02 9.00
N ILE A 35 0.03 8.14 9.37
CA ILE A 35 0.71 9.40 9.73
C ILE A 35 1.61 9.19 10.96
N ARG A 36 1.08 8.55 12.03
CA ARG A 36 1.85 8.26 13.25
C ARG A 36 3.06 7.37 13.00
N ARG A 37 2.95 6.43 12.05
CA ARG A 37 4.06 5.55 11.65
C ARG A 37 5.06 6.23 10.71
N GLY A 38 4.85 7.49 10.32
CA GLY A 38 5.72 8.21 9.39
C GLY A 38 5.76 7.57 7.99
N LEU A 39 4.71 6.84 7.61
CA LEU A 39 4.64 6.19 6.30
C LEU A 39 4.21 7.22 5.26
N SER A 40 5.18 7.76 4.53
CA SER A 40 4.91 8.69 3.44
C SER A 40 4.28 7.97 2.24
N ASN A 41 3.42 8.68 1.51
CA ASN A 41 2.85 8.15 0.26
C ASN A 41 3.94 7.75 -0.73
N ALA A 42 5.02 8.53 -0.83
CA ALA A 42 6.16 8.21 -1.68
C ALA A 42 6.80 6.85 -1.34
N ARG A 43 6.93 6.53 -0.05
CA ARG A 43 7.47 5.23 0.39
C ARG A 43 6.52 4.08 0.07
N LEU A 44 5.22 4.27 0.27
CA LEU A 44 4.20 3.28 -0.08
C LEU A 44 4.15 3.03 -1.59
N GLU A 45 4.19 4.09 -2.41
CA GLU A 45 4.22 3.99 -3.87
C GLU A 45 5.50 3.34 -4.40
N ALA A 46 6.66 3.62 -3.77
CA ALA A 46 7.91 2.93 -4.11
C ALA A 46 7.80 1.41 -3.89
N VAL A 47 7.19 0.98 -2.77
CA VAL A 47 6.92 -0.43 -2.50
C VAL A 47 5.91 -1.00 -3.52
N ASN A 48 4.81 -0.30 -3.79
CA ASN A 48 3.83 -0.73 -4.80
C ASN A 48 4.46 -0.93 -6.18
N ASN A 49 5.33 -0.01 -6.61
CA ASN A 49 6.05 -0.12 -7.87
C ASN A 49 7.01 -1.30 -7.87
N LYS A 50 7.71 -1.56 -6.76
CA LYS A 50 8.58 -2.74 -6.62
C LYS A 50 7.79 -4.05 -6.74
N ILE A 51 6.60 -4.12 -6.15
CA ILE A 51 5.69 -5.28 -6.27
C ILE A 51 5.23 -5.45 -7.72
N LYS A 52 4.72 -4.39 -8.36
CA LYS A 52 4.28 -4.43 -9.77
C LYS A 52 5.40 -4.90 -10.69
N THR A 53 6.61 -4.38 -10.52
CA THR A 53 7.79 -4.82 -11.29
C THR A 53 8.10 -6.29 -11.05
N THR A 54 8.01 -6.77 -9.80
CA THR A 54 8.25 -8.18 -9.47
C THR A 54 7.21 -9.09 -10.11
N ILE A 55 5.94 -8.71 -10.10
CA ILE A 55 4.86 -9.43 -10.80
C ILE A 55 5.15 -9.48 -12.30
N LYS A 56 5.59 -8.37 -12.90
CA LYS A 56 5.91 -8.29 -14.33
C LYS A 56 7.07 -9.22 -14.73
N ILE A 57 8.09 -9.35 -13.88
CA ILE A 57 9.19 -10.31 -14.08
C ILE A 57 8.71 -11.74 -13.87
N GLY A 58 7.74 -11.93 -12.98
CA GLY A 58 7.20 -13.21 -12.57
C GLY A 58 6.18 -13.85 -13.50
N TYR A 59 5.91 -13.29 -14.69
CA TYR A 59 4.94 -13.86 -15.66
C TYR A 59 5.27 -15.31 -16.12
N GLY A 60 6.41 -15.88 -15.72
CA GLY A 60 6.77 -17.28 -15.94
C GLY A 60 6.49 -18.23 -14.77
N TYR A 61 6.02 -17.75 -13.61
CA TYR A 61 5.69 -18.63 -12.49
C TYR A 61 4.39 -19.40 -12.77
N ARG A 62 4.48 -20.72 -12.79
CA ARG A 62 3.31 -21.61 -12.89
C ARG A 62 2.48 -21.66 -11.59
N ASN A 63 3.13 -21.41 -10.44
CA ASN A 63 2.47 -21.36 -9.13
C ASN A 63 2.54 -19.93 -8.56
N LEU A 64 1.39 -19.40 -8.16
CA LEU A 64 1.24 -18.08 -7.55
C LEU A 64 1.99 -17.96 -6.22
N ASP A 65 2.09 -19.04 -5.43
CA ASP A 65 2.78 -19.04 -4.14
C ASP A 65 4.28 -18.72 -4.31
N ASN A 66 4.89 -19.21 -5.38
CA ASN A 66 6.29 -18.91 -5.69
C ASN A 66 6.49 -17.42 -6.05
N LEU A 67 5.51 -16.82 -6.73
CA LEU A 67 5.52 -15.39 -7.03
C LEU A 67 5.35 -14.56 -5.75
N ILE A 68 4.43 -14.95 -4.87
CA ILE A 68 4.24 -14.30 -3.57
C ILE A 68 5.53 -14.40 -2.74
N GLY A 69 6.17 -15.57 -2.71
CA GLY A 69 7.46 -15.78 -2.05
C GLY A 69 8.54 -14.84 -2.58
N LEU A 70 8.63 -14.66 -3.90
CA LEU A 70 9.57 -13.72 -4.51
C LEU A 70 9.27 -12.25 -4.13
N VAL A 71 8.00 -11.87 -4.08
CA VAL A 71 7.59 -10.52 -3.64
C VAL A 71 8.01 -10.28 -2.19
N MET A 72 7.73 -11.24 -1.30
CA MET A 72 8.10 -11.16 0.11
C MET A 72 9.63 -11.10 0.29
N LEU A 73 10.37 -11.90 -0.48
CA LEU A 73 11.83 -11.86 -0.49
C LEU A 73 12.37 -10.48 -0.91
N LYS A 74 11.86 -9.92 -2.01
CA LYS A 74 12.33 -8.63 -2.52
C LYS A 74 11.90 -7.44 -1.66
N CYS A 75 10.71 -7.48 -1.06
CA CYS A 75 10.13 -6.34 -0.35
C CYS A 75 10.32 -6.41 1.17
N GLY A 76 10.54 -7.60 1.74
CA GLY A 76 10.59 -7.84 3.19
C GLY A 76 11.87 -7.39 3.88
N GLY A 77 12.87 -6.90 3.14
CA GLY A 77 14.13 -6.42 3.73
C GLY A 77 14.95 -7.52 4.40
N LEU A 78 14.72 -8.79 4.04
CA LEU A 78 15.47 -9.92 4.56
C LEU A 78 16.93 -9.83 4.09
N ASN A 79 17.86 -9.75 5.04
CA ASN A 79 19.28 -9.90 4.76
C ASN A 79 19.60 -11.39 4.71
N LEU A 80 19.37 -12.02 3.55
CA LEU A 80 19.67 -13.43 3.37
C LEU A 80 21.15 -13.61 3.03
N GLN A 81 21.85 -14.34 3.89
CA GLN A 81 23.14 -14.92 3.59
C GLN A 81 22.90 -16.23 2.84
N LEU A 82 23.24 -16.26 1.54
CA LEU A 82 23.05 -17.45 0.73
C LEU A 82 24.19 -18.44 1.01
N PRO A 83 23.89 -19.73 1.31
CA PRO A 83 24.93 -20.72 1.50
C PRO A 83 25.77 -20.84 0.22
N GLY A 84 27.10 -20.75 0.37
CA GLY A 84 28.06 -20.83 -0.74
C GLY A 84 28.39 -19.50 -1.44
N ARG A 85 27.88 -18.35 -0.96
CA ARG A 85 28.33 -17.02 -1.38
C ARG A 85 28.70 -16.21 -0.13
N GLN A 86 29.98 -16.29 0.24
CA GLN A 86 30.63 -15.32 1.14
C GLN A 86 31.16 -14.16 0.31
#